data_AF-A0A2G6DI15-F1
#
_entry.id   AF-A0A2G6DI15-F1
#
_cell.length_a   1.000
_cell.length_b   1.000
_cell.length_c   1.000
_cell.angle_alpha   90.00
_cell.angle_beta   90.00
_cell.angle_gamma   90.00
#
_symmetry.space_group_name_H-M   'P 1'
#
loop_
_entity.id
_entity.type
_entity.pdbx_description
1 polymer ?
#
loop_
_entity_poly.entity_id
_entity_poly.type
_entity_poly.pdbx_seq_one_letter_code
_entity_poly.pdbx_strand_id
1 'polypeptide(L)'
;MQSIQHLLPTQDWQVIALVKGQLNNDGHDDYALVMEKTLKSSTSPARHLLVLLSDEDEFNLGAYRLIISSHYKHFIPPANTERGDPLAHIAIREGLLELRFQRRSASHFGSDNKNISVTYNFKRQPGHFALNHWQYYSVNPRSGLFSEQIINLEKGQQETTSGSMSSPKHQKSHTPFKTNKTWCPGDIKDVFEFRPER
;
A
#
# COMPACT_ATOMS: atom_id res chain seq x y z
N MET A 1 26.19 10.16 0.84
CA MET A 1 24.93 9.51 1.26
C MET A 1 24.93 9.40 2.77
N GLN A 2 24.12 10.18 3.47
CA GLN A 2 23.91 9.95 4.90
C GLN A 2 23.03 8.71 5.07
N SER A 3 23.51 7.73 5.83
CA SER A 3 22.76 6.51 6.12
C SER A 3 21.67 6.83 7.14
N ILE A 4 20.39 6.67 6.78
CA ILE A 4 19.26 6.84 7.73
C ILE A 4 19.20 5.74 8.80
N GLN A 5 20.08 4.74 8.76
CA GLN A 5 20.07 3.59 9.66
C GLN A 5 20.15 4.00 11.15
N HIS A 6 20.82 5.10 11.46
CA HIS A 6 20.92 5.63 12.81
C HIS A 6 19.59 6.16 13.37
N LEU A 7 18.61 6.46 12.51
CA LEU A 7 17.27 6.92 12.89
C LEU A 7 16.30 5.76 13.16
N LEU A 8 16.68 4.53 12.81
CA LEU A 8 15.79 3.38 12.90
C LEU A 8 15.89 2.75 14.30
N PRO A 9 14.76 2.38 14.92
CA PRO A 9 14.81 1.59 16.15
C PRO A 9 15.43 0.23 15.83
N THR A 10 16.58 -0.07 16.41
CA THR A 10 17.36 -1.29 16.13
C THR A 10 17.08 -2.43 17.11
N GLN A 11 16.54 -2.12 18.29
CA GLN A 11 16.24 -3.14 19.30
C GLN A 11 14.88 -3.79 19.01
N ASP A 12 14.86 -5.10 18.79
CA ASP A 12 13.67 -5.92 18.51
C ASP A 12 12.91 -5.61 17.22
N TRP A 13 13.51 -4.92 16.26
CA TRP A 13 12.91 -4.64 14.95
C TRP A 13 13.82 -5.02 13.79
N GLN A 14 13.22 -5.50 12.71
CA GLN A 14 13.87 -5.75 11.43
C GLN A 14 13.25 -4.88 10.34
N VAL A 15 14.10 -4.37 9.44
CA VAL A 15 13.64 -3.67 8.24
C VAL A 15 13.29 -4.71 7.17
N ILE A 16 12.03 -4.73 6.75
CA ILE A 16 11.51 -5.62 5.70
C ILE A 16 11.68 -4.99 4.33
N ALA A 17 11.43 -3.69 4.22
CA ALA A 17 11.59 -2.93 2.98
C ALA A 17 12.02 -1.50 3.28
N LEU A 18 12.83 -0.92 2.39
CA LEU A 18 13.25 0.47 2.42
C LEU A 18 13.26 1.01 0.99
N VAL A 19 12.56 2.12 0.78
CA VAL A 19 12.57 2.86 -0.49
C VAL A 19 12.84 4.32 -0.26
N LYS A 20 13.33 4.94 -1.32
CA LYS A 20 13.78 6.31 -1.38
C LYS A 20 13.12 6.99 -2.57
N GLY A 21 12.72 8.25 -2.43
CA GLY A 21 12.18 9.07 -3.52
C GLY A 21 11.73 10.43 -3.03
N GLN A 22 10.98 11.18 -3.86
CA GLN A 22 10.43 12.48 -3.49
C GLN A 22 8.91 12.34 -3.30
N LEU A 23 8.42 12.45 -2.06
CA LEU A 23 7.00 12.43 -1.70
C LEU A 23 6.41 13.84 -1.62
N ASN A 24 7.25 14.82 -1.29
CA ASN A 24 6.84 16.21 -1.11
C ASN A 24 7.33 17.17 -2.20
N ASN A 25 8.15 16.67 -3.14
CA ASN A 25 8.72 17.44 -4.25
C ASN A 25 9.50 18.68 -3.80
N ASP A 26 10.12 18.66 -2.62
CA ASP A 26 11.00 19.74 -2.12
C ASP A 26 12.42 19.67 -2.73
N GLY A 27 12.71 18.67 -3.55
CA GLY A 27 14.04 18.43 -4.13
C GLY A 27 14.94 17.53 -3.28
N HIS A 28 14.50 17.15 -2.08
CA HIS A 28 15.22 16.29 -1.15
C HIS A 28 14.64 14.88 -1.11
N ASP A 29 15.44 13.97 -0.58
CA ASP A 29 15.10 12.56 -0.53
C ASP A 29 14.26 12.24 0.72
N ASP A 30 13.06 11.74 0.48
CA ASP A 30 12.18 11.11 1.46
C ASP A 30 12.38 9.59 1.47
N TYR A 31 12.00 8.95 2.57
CA TYR A 31 12.10 7.51 2.74
C TYR A 31 10.80 6.90 3.24
N ALA A 32 10.45 5.74 2.70
CA ALA A 32 9.39 4.90 3.24
C ALA A 32 9.97 3.51 3.55
N LEU A 33 9.63 2.98 4.71
CA LEU A 33 10.14 1.69 5.15
C LEU A 33 9.05 0.89 5.87
N VAL A 34 9.19 -0.43 5.81
CA VAL A 34 8.36 -1.38 6.55
C VAL A 34 9.25 -2.05 7.58
N MET A 35 8.85 -1.99 8.84
CA MET A 35 9.54 -2.65 9.95
C MET A 35 8.65 -3.71 10.59
N GLU A 36 9.25 -4.79 11.06
CA GLU A 36 8.57 -5.88 11.75
C GLU A 36 9.26 -6.17 13.08
N LYS A 37 8.48 -6.44 14.13
CA LYS A 37 9.03 -6.78 15.45
C LYS A 37 9.56 -8.22 15.44
N THR A 38 10.81 -8.42 15.91
CA THR A 38 11.52 -9.71 15.83
C THR A 38 11.27 -10.66 17.01
N LEU A 39 10.53 -10.24 18.04
CA LEU A 39 10.36 -11.04 19.27
C LEU A 39 9.60 -12.34 19.01
N LYS A 40 10.25 -13.46 19.38
CA LYS A 40 9.74 -14.84 19.39
C LYS A 40 8.47 -15.07 20.25
N SER A 41 7.96 -14.06 20.95
CA SER A 41 6.91 -14.20 21.96
C SER A 41 5.63 -13.41 21.68
N SER A 42 5.52 -12.64 20.59
CA SER A 42 4.23 -12.02 20.26
C SER A 42 3.37 -13.00 19.48
N THR A 43 2.14 -13.19 19.94
CA THR A 43 1.14 -14.05 19.31
C THR A 43 0.69 -13.56 17.93
N SER A 44 1.07 -12.34 17.55
CA SER A 44 1.02 -11.83 16.18
C SER A 44 2.22 -10.91 15.92
N PRO A 45 3.08 -11.17 14.93
CA PRO A 45 4.00 -10.16 14.43
C PRO A 45 3.21 -8.96 13.90
N ALA A 46 3.68 -7.75 14.18
CA ALA A 46 3.07 -6.51 13.68
C ALA A 46 4.07 -5.81 12.76
N ARG A 47 3.58 -5.35 11.60
CA ARG A 47 4.36 -4.58 10.64
C ARG A 47 3.95 -3.13 10.67
N HIS A 48 4.95 -2.26 10.69
CA HIS A 48 4.78 -0.83 10.77
C HIS A 48 5.30 -0.21 9.50
N LEU A 49 4.47 0.62 8.86
CA LEU A 49 4.90 1.54 7.82
C LEU A 49 5.46 2.79 8.50
N LEU A 50 6.70 3.15 8.17
CA LEU A 50 7.29 4.42 8.56
C LEU A 50 7.65 5.25 7.33
N VAL A 51 7.43 6.55 7.44
CA VAL A 51 7.81 7.52 6.41
C VAL A 51 8.58 8.64 7.08
N LEU A 52 9.80 8.85 6.58
CA LEU A 52 10.70 9.92 6.96
C LEU A 52 10.68 10.94 5.84
N LEU A 53 10.22 12.14 6.15
CA LEU A 53 10.29 13.24 5.20
C LEU A 53 11.50 14.11 5.52
N SER A 54 12.20 14.58 4.49
CA SER A 54 13.08 15.72 4.65
C SER A 54 12.23 16.94 5.03
N ASP A 55 12.65 17.65 6.08
CA ASP A 55 12.07 18.93 6.45
C ASP A 55 13.20 19.96 6.36
N GLU A 56 13.13 20.86 5.37
CA GLU A 56 13.91 22.10 5.39
C GLU A 56 13.13 23.15 6.18
N ASP A 57 12.99 22.96 7.50
CA ASP A 57 12.74 24.11 8.36
C ASP A 57 14.05 24.93 8.42
N GLU A 58 13.95 26.26 8.30
CA GLU A 58 15.09 27.21 8.24
C GLU A 58 16.15 27.02 9.35
N PHE A 59 15.82 26.31 10.43
CA PHE A 59 16.69 26.05 11.57
C PHE A 59 17.38 24.67 11.55
N ASN A 60 16.96 23.75 10.68
CA ASN A 60 17.44 22.36 10.68
C ASN A 60 17.68 21.85 9.25
N LEU A 61 18.68 22.43 8.57
CA LEU A 61 19.17 21.94 7.28
C LEU A 61 19.46 20.43 7.34
N GLY A 62 18.60 19.63 6.71
CA GLY A 62 18.77 18.18 6.60
C GLY A 62 18.18 17.34 7.75
N ALA A 63 17.29 17.88 8.57
CA ALA A 63 16.57 17.06 9.55
C ALA A 63 15.47 16.22 8.88
N TYR A 64 15.35 14.97 9.33
CA TYR A 64 14.23 14.10 8.95
C TYR A 64 13.13 14.21 9.99
N ARG A 65 11.91 14.45 9.52
CA ARG A 65 10.70 14.34 10.32
C ARG A 65 10.06 12.97 10.14
N LEU A 66 9.99 12.20 11.22
CA LEU A 66 9.21 10.96 11.25
C LEU A 66 7.73 11.31 11.35
N ILE A 67 6.95 10.97 10.32
CA ILE A 67 5.50 11.24 10.30
C ILE A 67 4.70 10.01 10.74
N ILE A 68 5.29 8.80 10.68
CA ILE A 68 4.49 7.58 10.74
C ILE A 68 5.22 6.48 11.51
N SER A 69 4.69 6.06 12.64
CA SER A 69 4.97 4.72 13.18
C SER A 69 3.79 4.16 13.98
N SER A 70 2.93 5.05 14.51
CA SER A 70 1.82 4.67 15.39
C SER A 70 0.48 4.48 14.68
N HIS A 71 0.20 5.25 13.62
CA HIS A 71 -1.14 5.32 13.03
C HIS A 71 -1.47 4.18 12.05
N TYR A 72 -0.46 3.52 11.46
CA TYR A 72 -0.66 2.55 10.37
C TYR A 72 -0.20 1.13 10.69
N LYS A 73 -0.15 0.77 11.98
CA LYS A 73 0.32 -0.54 12.48
C LYS A 73 -0.46 -1.75 11.97
N HIS A 74 -1.64 -1.51 11.40
CA HIS A 74 -2.53 -2.54 10.88
C HIS A 74 -2.65 -2.51 9.36
N PHE A 75 -2.06 -1.51 8.71
CA PHE A 75 -2.16 -1.38 7.26
C PHE A 75 -1.29 -2.40 6.54
N ILE A 76 -0.10 -2.69 7.04
CA ILE A 76 0.75 -3.74 6.45
C ILE A 76 0.46 -5.04 7.19
N PRO A 77 -0.15 -6.06 6.55
CA PRO A 77 -0.38 -7.33 7.22
C PRO A 77 0.95 -8.06 7.45
N PRO A 78 1.08 -8.82 8.55
CA PRO A 78 2.27 -9.65 8.78
C PRO A 78 2.43 -10.71 7.69
N ALA A 79 3.65 -11.25 7.55
CA ALA A 79 3.85 -12.44 6.74
C ALA A 79 3.00 -13.60 7.28
N ASN A 80 2.43 -14.37 6.37
CA ASN A 80 1.74 -15.62 6.70
C ASN A 80 2.61 -16.78 6.22
N THR A 81 3.01 -17.67 7.14
CA THR A 81 3.90 -18.79 6.82
C THR A 81 3.30 -19.77 5.81
N GLU A 82 1.98 -19.89 5.72
CA GLU A 82 1.27 -20.78 4.79
C GLU A 82 0.94 -20.12 3.45
N ARG A 83 0.69 -18.81 3.45
CA ARG A 83 0.24 -18.06 2.26
C ARG A 83 1.28 -17.14 1.65
N GLY A 84 2.46 -17.05 2.26
CA GLY A 84 3.55 -16.15 1.88
C GLY A 84 3.40 -14.74 2.44
N ASP A 85 4.33 -13.88 2.05
CA ASP A 85 4.31 -12.47 2.41
C ASP A 85 3.27 -11.72 1.55
N PRO A 86 2.27 -11.06 2.17
CA PRO A 86 1.29 -10.30 1.41
C PRO A 86 1.86 -9.00 0.83
N LEU A 87 2.93 -8.42 1.37
CA LEU A 87 3.55 -7.20 0.84
C LEU A 87 4.44 -7.55 -0.36
N ALA A 88 3.98 -7.18 -1.55
CA ALA A 88 4.69 -7.46 -2.80
C ALA A 88 5.57 -6.29 -3.27
N HIS A 89 5.18 -5.05 -2.98
CA HIS A 89 5.90 -3.87 -3.43
C HIS A 89 5.68 -2.67 -2.51
N ILE A 90 6.71 -1.84 -2.39
CA ILE A 90 6.62 -0.47 -1.90
C ILE A 90 7.47 0.40 -2.85
N ALA A 91 7.03 1.61 -3.14
CA ALA A 91 7.80 2.60 -3.89
C ALA A 91 7.35 4.03 -3.60
N ILE A 92 8.23 4.98 -3.89
CA ILE A 92 7.90 6.40 -3.98
C ILE A 92 8.03 6.79 -5.45
N ARG A 93 6.93 7.21 -6.08
CA ARG A 93 6.90 7.60 -7.50
C ARG A 93 5.99 8.79 -7.69
N GLU A 94 6.46 9.82 -8.38
CA GLU A 94 5.64 10.98 -8.77
C GLU A 94 4.93 11.65 -7.58
N GLY A 95 5.60 11.78 -6.42
CA GLY A 95 5.00 12.35 -5.21
C GLY A 95 4.00 11.44 -4.50
N LEU A 96 3.90 10.16 -4.89
CA LEU A 96 2.98 9.18 -4.31
C LEU A 96 3.75 8.03 -3.64
N LEU A 97 3.22 7.57 -2.50
CA LEU A 97 3.62 6.32 -1.86
C LEU A 97 2.77 5.18 -2.42
N GLU A 98 3.39 4.32 -3.24
CA GLU A 98 2.78 3.10 -3.77
C GLU A 98 3.03 1.91 -2.83
N LEU A 99 1.97 1.17 -2.51
CA LEU A 99 2.03 -0.10 -1.77
C LEU A 99 1.22 -1.14 -2.53
N ARG A 100 1.84 -2.29 -2.84
CA ARG A 100 1.19 -3.41 -3.51
C ARG A 100 1.15 -4.63 -2.61
N PHE A 101 -0.02 -5.24 -2.56
CA PHE A 101 -0.28 -6.46 -1.83
C PHE A 101 -0.70 -7.57 -2.77
N GLN A 102 -0.28 -8.80 -2.48
CA GLN A 102 -0.66 -9.97 -3.26
C GLN A 102 -1.10 -11.11 -2.36
N ARG A 103 -2.10 -11.87 -2.79
CA ARG A 103 -2.45 -13.14 -2.16
C ARG A 103 -3.01 -14.11 -3.17
N ARG A 104 -2.81 -15.40 -2.89
CA ARG A 104 -3.58 -16.47 -3.53
C ARG A 104 -4.82 -16.73 -2.70
N SER A 105 -6.00 -16.47 -3.26
CA SER A 105 -7.25 -16.91 -2.66
C SER A 105 -7.43 -18.38 -2.96
N ALA A 106 -7.52 -19.20 -1.91
CA ALA A 106 -7.88 -20.61 -2.02
C ALA A 106 -9.34 -20.76 -1.59
N SER A 107 -10.23 -21.17 -2.50
CA SER A 107 -11.57 -21.59 -2.10
C SER A 107 -11.49 -23.00 -1.53
N HIS A 108 -12.14 -23.24 -0.38
CA HIS A 108 -12.19 -24.56 0.26
C HIS A 108 -12.90 -25.63 -0.61
N PHE A 109 -13.56 -25.23 -1.70
CA PHE A 109 -14.33 -26.09 -2.59
C PHE A 109 -13.71 -26.26 -3.99
N GLY A 110 -12.42 -25.94 -4.17
CA GLY A 110 -11.61 -26.45 -5.28
C GLY A 110 -11.80 -25.82 -6.67
N SER A 111 -12.70 -24.85 -6.87
CA SER A 111 -13.00 -24.32 -8.22
C SER A 111 -12.43 -22.94 -8.55
N ASP A 112 -12.03 -22.12 -7.57
CA ASP A 112 -11.66 -20.72 -7.82
C ASP A 112 -10.41 -20.28 -7.05
N ASN A 113 -9.28 -20.92 -7.36
CA ASN A 113 -7.99 -20.34 -7.01
C ASN A 113 -7.82 -19.03 -7.80
N LYS A 114 -7.66 -17.91 -7.10
CA LYS A 114 -7.43 -16.61 -7.74
C LYS A 114 -6.13 -15.99 -7.25
N ASN A 115 -5.34 -15.47 -8.17
CA ASN A 115 -4.24 -14.56 -7.84
C ASN A 115 -4.85 -13.16 -7.71
N ILE A 116 -4.71 -12.56 -6.54
CA ILE A 116 -5.21 -11.22 -6.23
C ILE A 116 -4.01 -10.30 -6.05
N SER A 117 -4.08 -9.12 -6.66
CA SER A 117 -3.16 -8.01 -6.46
C SER A 117 -3.95 -6.76 -6.11
N VAL A 118 -3.53 -6.02 -5.10
CA VAL A 118 -4.13 -4.74 -4.72
C VAL A 118 -3.05 -3.69 -4.62
N THR A 119 -3.25 -2.55 -5.26
CA THR A 119 -2.33 -1.41 -5.24
C THR A 119 -3.02 -0.22 -4.58
N TYR A 120 -2.32 0.42 -3.65
CA TYR A 120 -2.71 1.68 -3.04
C TYR A 120 -1.66 2.72 -3.36
N ASN A 121 -2.09 3.90 -3.83
CA ASN A 121 -1.23 5.07 -3.93
C ASN A 121 -1.74 6.14 -2.96
N PHE A 122 -0.86 6.57 -2.07
CA PHE A 122 -1.15 7.62 -1.11
C PHE A 122 -0.40 8.90 -1.46
N LYS A 123 -1.11 10.03 -1.37
CA LYS A 123 -0.55 11.37 -1.52
C LYS A 123 -0.31 11.98 -0.15
N ARG A 124 0.83 12.67 0.02
CA ARG A 124 1.10 13.45 1.23
C ARG A 124 0.04 14.55 1.38
N GLN A 125 -0.49 14.68 2.59
CA GLN A 125 -1.26 15.83 3.07
C GLN A 125 -0.58 16.36 4.34
N PRO A 126 -0.90 17.58 4.80
CA PRO A 126 -0.41 18.07 6.08
C PRO A 126 -0.73 17.07 7.22
N GLY A 127 0.31 16.51 7.82
CA GLY A 127 0.23 15.61 8.97
C GLY A 127 -0.20 14.16 8.69
N HIS A 128 -0.60 13.79 7.46
CA HIS A 128 -1.05 12.42 7.15
C HIS A 128 -0.94 12.07 5.66
N PHE A 129 -1.22 10.81 5.32
CA PHE A 129 -1.32 10.34 3.94
C PHE A 129 -2.77 10.07 3.57
N ALA A 130 -3.19 10.60 2.42
CA ALA A 130 -4.51 10.43 1.87
C ALA A 130 -4.46 9.46 0.69
N LEU A 131 -5.40 8.53 0.63
CA LEU A 131 -5.57 7.62 -0.50
C LEU A 131 -5.91 8.45 -1.74
N ASN A 132 -5.11 8.30 -2.78
CA ASN A 132 -5.30 8.97 -4.06
C ASN A 132 -5.88 8.01 -5.10
N HIS A 133 -5.34 6.79 -5.14
CA HIS A 133 -5.71 5.77 -6.10
C HIS A 133 -5.70 4.39 -5.46
N TRP A 134 -6.67 3.58 -5.85
CA TRP A 134 -6.77 2.20 -5.45
C TRP A 134 -7.08 1.33 -6.67
N GLN A 135 -6.40 0.20 -6.78
CA GLN A 135 -6.60 -0.78 -7.83
C GLN A 135 -6.68 -2.17 -7.22
N TYR A 136 -7.73 -2.90 -7.58
CA TYR A 136 -7.89 -4.32 -7.31
C TYR A 136 -7.81 -5.08 -8.63
N TYR A 137 -7.01 -6.14 -8.65
CA TYR A 137 -6.91 -7.05 -9.78
C TYR A 137 -7.02 -8.48 -9.27
N SER A 138 -7.82 -9.29 -9.95
CA SER A 138 -7.92 -10.72 -9.69
C SER A 138 -7.93 -11.52 -10.98
N VAL A 139 -7.24 -12.66 -11.00
CA VAL A 139 -7.22 -13.57 -12.15
C VAL A 139 -7.31 -15.02 -11.67
N ASN A 140 -8.16 -15.81 -12.32
CA ASN A 140 -8.16 -17.27 -12.20
C ASN A 140 -7.13 -17.82 -13.18
N PRO A 141 -5.99 -18.39 -12.71
CA PRO A 141 -4.92 -18.84 -13.59
C PRO A 141 -5.32 -20.05 -14.45
N ARG A 142 -6.37 -20.79 -14.09
CA ARG A 142 -6.85 -21.94 -14.86
C ARG A 142 -7.72 -21.53 -16.04
N SER A 143 -8.64 -20.59 -15.84
CA SER A 143 -9.58 -20.15 -16.88
C SER A 143 -9.11 -18.91 -17.63
N GLY A 144 -8.14 -18.17 -17.09
CA GLY A 144 -7.73 -16.86 -17.61
C GLY A 144 -8.79 -15.77 -17.39
N LEU A 145 -9.84 -16.04 -16.63
CA LEU A 145 -10.85 -15.04 -16.30
C LEU A 145 -10.27 -14.04 -15.29
N PHE A 146 -10.42 -12.75 -15.59
CA PHE A 146 -9.94 -11.67 -14.74
C PHE A 146 -11.04 -10.66 -14.42
N SER A 147 -10.83 -9.93 -13.33
CA SER A 147 -11.61 -8.77 -12.93
C SER A 147 -10.68 -7.74 -12.34
N GLU A 148 -10.80 -6.52 -12.82
CA GLU A 148 -10.07 -5.33 -12.40
C GLU A 148 -11.06 -4.25 -11.97
N GLN A 149 -10.75 -3.58 -10.88
CA GLN A 149 -11.45 -2.40 -10.42
C GLN A 149 -10.42 -1.32 -10.08
N ILE A 150 -10.62 -0.13 -10.62
CA ILE A 150 -9.77 1.02 -10.39
C ILE A 150 -10.64 2.14 -9.82
N ILE A 151 -10.17 2.77 -8.75
CA ILE A 151 -10.81 3.95 -8.17
C ILE A 151 -9.77 5.07 -8.14
N ASN A 152 -10.08 6.16 -8.85
CA ASN A 152 -9.34 7.41 -8.79
C ASN A 152 -10.16 8.39 -7.94
N LEU A 153 -9.66 8.69 -6.74
CA LEU A 153 -10.36 9.52 -5.78
C LEU A 153 -10.30 10.99 -6.17
N GLU A 154 -9.18 11.46 -6.71
CA GLU A 154 -9.02 12.84 -7.22
C GLU A 154 -10.01 13.15 -8.36
N LYS A 155 -10.20 12.21 -9.28
CA LYS A 155 -11.12 12.38 -10.43
C LYS A 155 -12.57 12.03 -10.10
N GLY A 156 -12.83 11.42 -8.94
CA GLY A 156 -14.15 10.89 -8.61
C GLY A 156 -14.62 9.88 -9.66
N GLN A 157 -13.76 8.92 -10.00
CA GLN A 157 -14.04 7.94 -11.05
C GLN A 157 -13.74 6.53 -10.57
N GLN A 158 -14.67 5.63 -10.85
CA GLN A 158 -14.47 4.20 -10.74
C GLN A 158 -14.55 3.57 -12.13
N GLU A 159 -13.57 2.74 -12.44
CA GLU A 159 -13.53 1.89 -13.64
C GLU A 159 -13.57 0.42 -13.21
N THR A 160 -14.30 -0.39 -13.97
CA THR A 160 -14.27 -1.85 -13.84
C THR A 160 -14.03 -2.48 -15.19
N THR A 161 -13.15 -3.47 -15.24
CA THR A 161 -12.85 -4.24 -16.45
C THR A 161 -12.87 -5.72 -16.11
N SER A 162 -13.60 -6.53 -16.86
CA SER A 162 -13.62 -7.98 -16.67
C SER A 162 -13.70 -8.73 -18.00
N GLY A 163 -13.23 -9.98 -18.00
CA GLY A 163 -13.25 -10.81 -19.19
C GLY A 163 -12.30 -12.00 -19.10
N SER A 164 -12.03 -12.60 -20.26
CA SER A 164 -10.95 -13.57 -20.40
C SER A 164 -9.71 -12.87 -20.94
N MET A 165 -8.54 -13.18 -20.37
CA MET A 165 -7.23 -12.76 -20.88
C MET A 165 -6.98 -13.26 -22.31
N SER A 166 -7.69 -14.31 -22.76
CA SER A 166 -7.60 -14.85 -24.13
C SER A 166 -8.57 -14.20 -25.11
N SER A 167 -9.44 -13.30 -24.66
CA SER A 167 -10.44 -12.63 -25.49
C SER A 167 -10.05 -11.17 -25.71
N PRO A 168 -10.21 -10.62 -26.92
CA PRO A 168 -10.07 -9.18 -27.16
C PRO A 168 -11.31 -8.38 -26.70
N LYS A 169 -12.44 -9.05 -26.41
CA LYS A 169 -13.67 -8.43 -25.94
C LYS A 169 -13.72 -8.49 -24.42
N HIS A 170 -13.51 -7.35 -23.77
CA HIS A 170 -13.67 -7.17 -22.32
C HIS A 170 -14.89 -6.31 -22.04
N GLN A 171 -15.54 -6.57 -20.90
CA GLN A 171 -16.59 -5.71 -20.37
C GLN A 171 -15.93 -4.62 -19.56
N LYS A 172 -16.02 -3.38 -20.02
CA LYS A 172 -15.48 -2.20 -19.34
C LYS A 172 -16.61 -1.26 -19.00
N SER A 173 -16.64 -0.76 -17.77
CA SER A 173 -17.61 0.25 -17.35
C SER A 173 -16.95 1.34 -16.52
N HIS A 174 -17.47 2.56 -16.66
CA HIS A 174 -17.05 3.72 -15.89
C HIS A 174 -18.25 4.27 -15.14
N THR A 175 -18.07 4.49 -13.85
CA THR A 175 -19.09 5.09 -13.00
C THR A 175 -18.49 6.29 -12.27
N PRO A 176 -19.13 7.47 -12.32
CA PRO A 176 -18.77 8.57 -11.44
C PRO A 176 -18.83 8.11 -9.99
N PHE A 177 -17.88 8.62 -9.21
CA PHE A 177 -17.71 8.32 -7.81
C PHE A 177 -17.61 9.66 -7.07
N LYS A 178 -18.47 9.88 -6.07
CA LYS A 178 -18.38 11.04 -5.20
C LYS A 178 -18.13 10.54 -3.80
N THR A 179 -17.23 11.19 -3.11
CA THR A 179 -17.02 10.96 -1.69
C THR A 179 -16.60 12.28 -1.06
N ASN A 180 -17.08 12.50 0.15
CA ASN A 180 -16.63 13.57 1.04
C ASN A 180 -15.58 13.06 2.04
N LYS A 181 -15.20 11.78 1.96
CA LYS A 181 -14.27 11.16 2.88
C LYS A 181 -12.89 11.05 2.26
N THR A 182 -11.89 11.47 3.01
CA THR A 182 -10.49 11.14 2.76
C THR A 182 -10.17 9.88 3.54
N TRP A 183 -9.64 8.86 2.88
CA TRP A 183 -9.14 7.66 3.56
C TRP A 183 -7.64 7.78 3.78
N CYS A 184 -7.16 7.39 4.94
CA CYS A 184 -5.76 7.16 5.22
C CYS A 184 -5.48 5.65 5.36
N PRO A 185 -4.21 5.22 5.36
CA PRO A 185 -3.88 3.81 5.59
C PRO A 185 -4.50 3.24 6.87
N GLY A 186 -4.67 4.06 7.92
CA GLY A 186 -5.31 3.67 9.17
C GLY A 186 -6.81 3.38 9.08
N ASP A 187 -7.50 3.85 8.03
CA ASP A 187 -8.93 3.58 7.81
C ASP A 187 -9.18 2.22 7.11
N ILE A 188 -8.12 1.59 6.59
CA ILE A 188 -8.21 0.37 5.79
C ILE A 188 -7.98 -0.84 6.70
N LYS A 189 -9.07 -1.54 7.02
CA LYS A 189 -9.06 -2.70 7.92
C LYS A 189 -8.51 -3.97 7.28
N ASP A 190 -8.74 -4.16 5.98
CA ASP A 190 -8.20 -5.26 5.17
C ASP A 190 -7.73 -4.69 3.83
N VAL A 191 -6.43 -4.86 3.55
CA VAL A 191 -5.79 -4.41 2.31
C VAL A 191 -6.29 -5.13 1.05
N PHE A 192 -7.05 -6.22 1.20
CA PHE A 192 -7.65 -6.94 0.09
C PHE A 192 -9.15 -6.66 -0.10
N GLU A 193 -9.77 -5.90 0.81
CA GLU A 193 -11.23 -5.67 0.84
C GLU A 193 -11.59 -4.19 1.05
N PHE A 194 -10.88 -3.29 0.38
CA PHE A 194 -11.26 -1.88 0.39
C PHE A 194 -12.48 -1.64 -0.51
N ARG A 195 -13.53 -1.07 0.07
CA ARG A 195 -14.69 -0.55 -0.65
C ARG A 195 -14.96 0.87 -0.14
N PRO A 196 -14.73 1.91 -0.95
CA PRO A 196 -15.10 3.24 -0.52
C PRO A 196 -16.63 3.32 -0.51
N GLU A 197 -17.17 3.79 0.62
CA GLU A 197 -18.60 4.08 0.76
C GLU A 197 -19.00 5.14 -0.29
N ARG A 198 -20.16 4.94 -0.93
CA ARG A 198 -20.72 5.83 -1.96
C ARG A 198 -21.43 7.02 -1.35
#